data_AF-G8JXD5-F1
#
_entry.id   AF-G8JXD5-F1
#
_cell.length_a   1.000
_cell.length_b   1.000
_cell.length_c   1.000
_cell.angle_alpha   90.00
_cell.angle_beta   90.00
_cell.angle_gamma   90.00
#
_symmetry.space_group_name_H-M   'P 1'
#
loop_
_entity.id
_entity.type
_entity.pdbx_description
1 polymer ?
#
loop_
_entity_poly.entity_id
_entity_poly.type
_entity_poly.pdbx_seq_one_letter_code
_entity_poly.pdbx_strand_id
1 'polypeptide(L)'
;MYDHMKTAIKLARYALDHGETPVACVFVHMPTNKVVAYGLNDTNRSLTGIAHAEFMAIAQIQELFGEICTSIFKDISVYVTVEPCIMCASALKQLGIGRVVFGCGNERFGGNGSLLSIHKDSSTARENRHTVIPGVMRREAIMLLRYFYVRENERAPKARGKMNRRLDKETFPPIEWSNYVSKEEFVRYFGSSMLHHLEDKTDIHESVDWELIDSNYDGILEELESARQEFKLHQHKKLKKLVK
;
A
#
# COMPACT_ATOMS: atom_id res chain seq x y z
N MET A 1 -1.30 8.61 -9.79
CA MET A 1 -0.77 7.53 -8.93
C MET A 1 0.04 8.09 -7.76
N TYR A 2 0.88 9.10 -7.99
CA TYR A 2 1.67 9.76 -6.95
C TYR A 2 0.83 10.41 -5.84
N ASP A 3 -0.23 11.14 -6.15
CA ASP A 3 -1.06 11.79 -5.12
C ASP A 3 -1.67 10.79 -4.13
N HIS A 4 -2.16 9.65 -4.62
CA HIS A 4 -2.72 8.60 -3.77
C HIS A 4 -1.65 7.87 -2.96
N MET A 5 -0.46 7.68 -3.53
CA MET A 5 0.67 7.14 -2.77
C MET A 5 1.15 8.14 -1.70
N LYS A 6 1.16 9.44 -1.99
CA LYS A 6 1.46 10.49 -1.01
C LYS A 6 0.49 10.40 0.17
N THR A 7 -0.80 10.19 -0.09
CA THR A 7 -1.80 9.94 0.97
C THR A 7 -1.49 8.67 1.78
N ALA A 8 -1.10 7.56 1.13
CA ALA A 8 -0.68 6.35 1.84
C ALA A 8 0.58 6.59 2.71
N ILE A 9 1.54 7.38 2.24
CA ILE A 9 2.74 7.76 3.00
C ILE A 9 2.37 8.62 4.22
N LYS A 10 1.47 9.61 4.07
CA LYS A 10 0.94 10.39 5.21
C LYS A 10 0.29 9.49 6.26
N LEU A 11 -0.52 8.53 5.83
CA LEU A 11 -1.17 7.57 6.72
C LEU A 11 -0.15 6.62 7.39
N ALA A 12 0.90 6.21 6.68
CA ALA A 12 1.99 5.41 7.25
C ALA A 12 2.81 6.19 8.28
N ARG A 13 3.05 7.49 8.04
CA ARG A 13 3.66 8.40 9.03
C ARG A 13 2.79 8.52 10.28
N TYR A 14 1.47 8.68 10.12
CA TYR A 14 0.53 8.64 11.24
C TYR A 14 0.63 7.32 12.03
N ALA A 15 0.63 6.17 11.34
CA ALA A 15 0.78 4.86 11.98
C ALA A 15 2.09 4.75 12.77
N LEU A 16 3.19 5.23 12.19
CA LEU A 16 4.48 5.31 12.86
C LEU A 16 4.38 6.12 14.15
N ASP A 17 3.81 7.32 14.11
CA ASP A 17 3.64 8.19 15.29
C ASP A 17 2.79 7.57 16.40
N HIS A 18 1.88 6.67 16.04
CA HIS A 18 1.03 5.92 16.96
C HIS A 18 1.62 4.55 17.37
N GLY A 19 2.91 4.33 17.11
CA GLY A 19 3.63 3.14 17.54
C GLY A 19 3.33 1.87 16.73
N GLU A 20 2.73 2.02 15.55
CA GLU A 20 2.47 0.93 14.62
C GLU A 20 3.52 0.84 13.50
N THR A 21 3.56 -0.32 12.85
CA THR A 21 4.40 -0.50 11.66
C THR A 21 3.91 0.44 10.55
N PRO A 22 4.77 1.21 9.84
CA PRO A 22 4.36 2.17 8.80
C PRO A 22 3.97 1.50 7.47
N VAL A 23 3.15 0.46 7.56
CA VAL A 23 2.45 -0.15 6.43
C VAL A 23 1.04 0.42 6.44
N ALA A 24 0.74 1.24 5.44
CA ALA A 24 -0.58 1.82 5.27
C ALA A 24 -1.00 1.77 3.80
N CYS A 25 -2.31 1.74 3.57
CA CYS A 25 -2.89 1.70 2.25
C CYS A 25 -4.10 2.61 2.10
N VAL A 26 -4.34 3.07 0.86
CA VAL A 26 -5.60 3.68 0.44
C VAL A 26 -6.17 2.92 -0.75
N PHE A 27 -7.46 2.62 -0.71
CA PHE A 27 -8.20 1.95 -1.77
C PHE A 27 -8.93 3.02 -2.57
N VAL A 28 -8.70 3.06 -3.87
CA VAL A 28 -9.20 4.11 -4.77
C VAL A 28 -10.06 3.46 -5.84
N HIS A 29 -11.30 3.92 -5.97
CA HIS A 29 -12.18 3.51 -7.05
C HIS A 29 -11.75 4.18 -8.35
N MET A 30 -11.20 3.39 -9.29
CA MET A 30 -10.57 3.85 -10.52
C MET A 30 -11.51 4.71 -11.39
N PRO A 31 -12.80 4.35 -11.60
CA PRO A 31 -13.68 5.17 -12.43
C PRO A 31 -13.96 6.58 -11.92
N THR A 32 -13.93 6.78 -10.59
CA THR A 32 -14.21 8.10 -9.99
C THR A 32 -12.96 8.78 -9.44
N ASN A 33 -11.83 8.07 -9.40
CA ASN A 33 -10.59 8.52 -8.77
C ASN A 33 -10.77 8.99 -7.32
N LYS A 34 -11.68 8.36 -6.58
CA LYS A 34 -12.01 8.71 -5.18
C LYS A 34 -11.53 7.61 -4.24
N VAL A 35 -11.06 8.01 -3.06
CA VAL A 35 -10.75 7.08 -1.97
C VAL A 35 -12.05 6.46 -1.45
N VAL A 36 -12.07 5.14 -1.30
CA VAL A 36 -13.24 4.37 -0.84
C VAL A 36 -13.00 3.64 0.48
N ALA A 37 -11.73 3.44 0.83
CA ALA A 37 -11.31 2.88 2.10
C ALA A 37 -9.83 3.19 2.32
N TYR A 38 -9.39 3.02 3.56
CA TYR A 38 -7.99 3.14 3.95
C TYR A 38 -7.66 2.12 5.02
N GLY A 39 -6.37 1.91 5.27
CA GLY A 39 -5.87 0.87 6.14
C GLY A 39 -4.52 1.21 6.72
N LEU A 40 -4.30 0.83 7.97
CA LEU A 40 -2.99 0.84 8.63
C LEU A 40 -2.78 -0.50 9.35
N ASN A 41 -1.53 -0.88 9.59
CA ASN A 41 -1.24 -2.07 10.40
C ASN A 41 -1.86 -1.90 11.80
N ASP A 42 -2.51 -2.94 12.30
CA ASP A 42 -3.25 -2.92 13.55
C ASP A 42 -2.96 -4.17 14.41
N THR A 43 -1.79 -4.76 14.21
CA THR A 43 -1.38 -5.99 14.91
C THR A 43 -1.18 -5.75 16.41
N ASN A 44 -0.74 -4.55 16.80
CA ASN A 44 -0.57 -4.18 18.21
C ASN A 44 -1.90 -4.08 18.96
N ARG A 45 -2.94 -3.50 18.34
CA ARG A 45 -4.26 -3.33 18.98
C ARG A 45 -5.05 -4.63 18.95
N SER A 46 -5.06 -5.33 17.81
CA SER A 46 -5.83 -6.56 17.63
C SER A 46 -5.22 -7.76 18.35
N LEU A 47 -3.92 -7.73 18.67
CA LEU A 47 -3.16 -8.85 19.20
C LEU A 47 -3.15 -10.08 18.26
N THR A 48 -3.36 -9.85 16.96
CA THR A 48 -3.32 -10.89 15.93
C THR A 48 -2.24 -10.59 14.89
N GLY A 49 -1.62 -11.62 14.32
CA GLY A 49 -0.64 -11.47 13.24
C GLY A 49 -1.26 -11.23 11.85
N ILE A 50 -2.59 -11.02 11.76
CA ILE A 50 -3.32 -10.92 10.49
C ILE A 50 -3.95 -9.55 10.24
N ALA A 51 -4.00 -8.66 11.25
CA ALA A 51 -4.60 -7.34 11.15
C ALA A 51 -3.70 -6.34 10.39
N HIS A 52 -3.47 -6.62 9.11
CA HIS A 52 -2.71 -5.75 8.22
C HIS A 52 -3.59 -4.66 7.60
N ALA A 53 -2.92 -3.63 7.05
CA ALA A 53 -3.57 -2.47 6.44
C ALA A 53 -4.65 -2.87 5.42
N GLU A 54 -4.34 -3.84 4.56
CA GLU A 54 -5.25 -4.29 3.51
C GLU A 54 -6.53 -4.91 4.08
N PHE A 55 -6.45 -5.64 5.20
CA PHE A 55 -7.63 -6.23 5.85
C PHE A 55 -8.51 -5.16 6.49
N MET A 56 -7.92 -4.14 7.11
CA MET A 56 -8.67 -3.00 7.61
C MET A 56 -9.45 -2.31 6.48
N ALA A 57 -8.80 -2.04 5.34
CA ALA A 57 -9.47 -1.41 4.20
C ALA A 57 -10.55 -2.30 3.56
N ILE A 58 -10.32 -3.61 3.47
CA ILE A 58 -11.33 -4.59 3.01
C ILE A 58 -12.57 -4.55 3.91
N ALA A 59 -12.39 -4.56 5.23
CA ALA A 59 -13.49 -4.50 6.19
C ALA A 59 -14.33 -3.21 6.01
N GLN A 60 -13.68 -2.07 5.82
CA GLN A 60 -14.37 -0.81 5.54
C GLN A 60 -15.22 -0.86 4.26
N ILE A 61 -14.77 -1.55 3.20
CA ILE A 61 -15.55 -1.73 1.97
C ILE A 61 -16.75 -2.65 2.22
N GLN A 62 -16.56 -3.72 2.99
CA GLN A 62 -17.65 -4.65 3.36
C GLN A 62 -18.74 -3.92 4.17
N GLU A 63 -18.37 -3.00 5.05
CA GLU A 63 -19.33 -2.14 5.78
C GLU A 63 -20.11 -1.20 4.84
N LEU A 64 -19.50 -0.76 3.73
CA LEU A 64 -20.14 0.14 2.77
C LEU A 64 -21.10 -0.57 1.81
N PHE A 65 -20.76 -1.79 1.38
CA PHE A 65 -21.46 -2.50 0.29
C PHE A 65 -22.16 -3.79 0.71
N GLY A 66 -21.97 -4.25 1.96
CA GLY A 66 -22.51 -5.51 2.48
C GLY A 66 -21.69 -6.74 2.08
N GLU A 67 -21.92 -7.86 2.79
CA GLU A 67 -21.11 -9.10 2.71
C GLU A 67 -21.09 -9.78 1.32
N ILE A 68 -22.06 -9.49 0.44
CA ILE A 68 -22.28 -10.25 -0.81
C ILE A 68 -21.69 -9.56 -2.05
N CYS A 69 -21.34 -8.26 -1.99
CA CYS A 69 -20.94 -7.50 -3.16
C CYS A 69 -19.42 -7.34 -3.30
N THR A 70 -18.74 -8.34 -3.85
CA THR A 70 -17.30 -8.27 -4.18
C THR A 70 -17.01 -7.60 -5.53
N SER A 71 -18.04 -7.31 -6.34
CA SER A 71 -17.84 -6.83 -7.71
C SER A 71 -17.15 -5.47 -7.82
N ILE A 72 -17.11 -4.68 -6.75
CA ILE A 72 -16.43 -3.38 -6.72
C ILE A 72 -14.90 -3.52 -6.72
N PHE A 73 -14.35 -4.61 -6.20
CA PHE A 73 -12.91 -4.78 -6.05
C PHE A 73 -12.15 -4.75 -7.39
N LYS A 74 -12.76 -5.21 -8.48
CA LYS A 74 -12.18 -5.12 -9.83
C LYS A 74 -11.94 -3.68 -10.28
N ASP A 75 -12.74 -2.74 -9.76
CA ASP A 75 -12.67 -1.31 -10.08
C ASP A 75 -11.80 -0.55 -9.06
N ILE A 76 -11.09 -1.24 -8.17
CA ILE A 76 -10.24 -0.64 -7.13
C ILE A 76 -8.75 -0.76 -7.47
N SER A 77 -8.03 0.34 -7.21
CA SER A 77 -6.58 0.37 -7.05
C SER A 77 -6.20 0.47 -5.57
N VAL A 78 -5.36 -0.42 -5.10
CA VAL A 78 -4.71 -0.32 -3.78
C VAL A 78 -3.41 0.45 -3.95
N TYR A 79 -3.23 1.52 -3.19
CA TYR A 79 -1.95 2.20 -3.02
C TYR A 79 -1.43 1.87 -1.63
N VAL A 80 -0.30 1.18 -1.52
CA VAL A 80 0.25 0.70 -0.24
C VAL A 80 1.73 1.01 -0.11
N THR A 81 2.19 1.45 1.06
CA THR A 81 3.59 1.89 1.23
C THR A 81 4.60 0.76 1.05
N VAL A 82 4.25 -0.45 1.49
CA VAL A 82 5.07 -1.66 1.39
C VAL A 82 4.31 -2.71 0.59
N GLU A 83 5.01 -3.46 -0.26
CA GLU A 83 4.43 -4.56 -1.02
C GLU A 83 3.57 -5.49 -0.14
N PRO A 84 2.34 -5.82 -0.57
CA PRO A 84 1.48 -6.75 0.15
C PRO A 84 2.20 -8.06 0.45
N CYS A 85 2.09 -8.51 1.70
CA CYS A 85 2.61 -9.83 2.05
C CYS A 85 1.83 -10.94 1.31
N ILE A 86 2.36 -12.16 1.24
CA ILE A 86 1.73 -13.31 0.59
C ILE A 86 0.25 -13.48 0.99
N MET A 87 -0.06 -13.31 2.28
CA MET A 87 -1.44 -13.38 2.80
C MET A 87 -2.33 -12.28 2.19
N CYS A 88 -1.89 -11.03 2.26
CA CYS A 88 -2.65 -9.88 1.74
C CYS A 88 -2.78 -9.94 0.21
N ALA A 89 -1.72 -10.32 -0.50
CA ALA A 89 -1.74 -10.52 -1.95
C ALA A 89 -2.75 -11.60 -2.35
N SER A 90 -2.81 -12.71 -1.61
CA SER A 90 -3.80 -13.77 -1.84
C SER A 90 -5.23 -13.29 -1.58
N ALA A 91 -5.47 -12.59 -0.47
CA ALA A 91 -6.79 -12.03 -0.14
C ALA A 91 -7.28 -11.05 -1.23
N LEU A 92 -6.43 -10.10 -1.63
CA LEU A 92 -6.73 -9.14 -2.69
C LEU A 92 -7.03 -9.84 -4.02
N LYS A 93 -6.28 -10.88 -4.36
CA LYS A 93 -6.52 -11.65 -5.59
C LYS A 93 -7.86 -12.38 -5.56
N GLN A 94 -8.19 -13.05 -4.45
CA GLN A 94 -9.46 -13.75 -4.27
C GLN A 94 -10.67 -12.82 -4.32
N LEU A 95 -10.52 -11.59 -3.82
CA LEU A 95 -11.56 -10.55 -3.91
C LEU A 95 -11.72 -9.96 -5.32
N GLY A 96 -10.82 -10.27 -6.26
CA GLY A 96 -10.92 -9.75 -7.61
C GLY A 96 -10.36 -8.33 -7.76
N ILE A 97 -9.35 -7.94 -6.96
CA ILE A 97 -8.77 -6.57 -7.03
C ILE A 97 -8.35 -6.22 -8.46
N GLY A 98 -8.52 -4.97 -8.90
CA GLY A 98 -8.10 -4.52 -10.23
C GLY A 98 -6.60 -4.24 -10.35
N ARG A 99 -6.04 -3.49 -9.38
CA ARG A 99 -4.65 -3.02 -9.41
C ARG A 99 -4.06 -2.84 -8.01
N VAL A 100 -2.78 -3.14 -7.86
CA VAL A 100 -1.96 -2.82 -6.69
C VAL A 100 -0.79 -1.95 -7.13
N VAL A 101 -0.62 -0.83 -6.44
CA VAL A 101 0.51 0.09 -6.58
C VAL A 101 1.21 0.14 -5.23
N PHE A 102 2.52 -0.08 -5.19
CA PHE A 102 3.24 -0.05 -3.93
C PHE A 102 4.56 0.72 -3.98
N GLY A 103 5.02 1.17 -2.82
CA GLY A 103 6.28 1.87 -2.65
C GLY A 103 7.47 0.92 -2.69
N CYS A 104 7.89 0.43 -1.51
CA CYS A 104 9.02 -0.47 -1.41
C CYS A 104 8.61 -1.95 -1.44
N GLY A 105 9.52 -2.81 -1.89
CA GLY A 105 9.33 -4.27 -1.82
C GLY A 105 9.26 -4.77 -0.37
N ASN A 106 8.73 -5.97 -0.19
CA ASN A 106 8.69 -6.67 1.09
C ASN A 106 9.64 -7.86 1.04
N GLU A 107 10.88 -7.64 1.48
CA GLU A 107 11.98 -8.61 1.39
C GLU A 107 11.73 -9.91 2.16
N ARG A 108 10.84 -9.90 3.15
CA ARG A 108 10.59 -11.07 4.03
C ARG A 108 9.32 -11.83 3.69
N PHE A 109 8.31 -11.15 3.15
CA PHE A 109 6.98 -11.72 2.99
C PHE A 109 6.28 -11.32 1.67
N GLY A 110 6.96 -10.65 0.74
CA GLY A 110 6.34 -10.06 -0.45
C GLY A 110 5.65 -11.08 -1.36
N GLY A 111 4.36 -10.84 -1.62
CA GLY A 111 3.49 -11.71 -2.42
C GLY A 111 3.27 -11.22 -3.85
N ASN A 112 3.85 -10.10 -4.25
CA ASN A 112 3.67 -9.47 -5.55
C ASN A 112 4.96 -9.36 -6.37
N GLY A 113 6.01 -10.10 -6.01
CA GLY A 113 7.24 -10.26 -6.78
C GLY A 113 8.50 -10.46 -5.93
N SER A 114 8.57 -9.94 -4.70
CA SER A 114 9.81 -10.06 -3.91
C SER A 114 10.17 -11.51 -3.55
N LEU A 115 9.16 -12.30 -3.16
CA LEU A 115 9.34 -13.73 -2.86
C LEU A 115 8.43 -14.61 -3.71
N LEU A 116 7.14 -14.30 -3.75
CA LEU A 116 6.16 -14.98 -4.58
C LEU A 116 5.43 -13.98 -5.48
N SER A 117 4.91 -14.48 -6.59
CA SER A 117 4.09 -13.71 -7.53
C SER A 117 2.63 -14.19 -7.47
N ILE A 118 2.00 -14.06 -6.30
CA ILE A 118 0.62 -14.51 -6.06
C ILE A 118 -0.33 -13.88 -7.07
N HIS A 119 -0.16 -12.59 -7.37
CA HIS A 119 -0.91 -11.86 -8.40
C HIS A 119 -0.93 -12.53 -9.79
N LYS A 120 0.08 -13.35 -10.14
CA LYS A 120 0.21 -14.07 -11.42
C LYS A 120 0.03 -15.59 -11.30
N ASP A 121 -0.06 -16.14 -10.08
CA ASP A 121 -0.15 -17.59 -9.86
C ASP A 121 -1.41 -18.22 -10.50
N SER A 122 -1.43 -19.55 -10.62
CA SER A 122 -2.60 -20.31 -11.06
C SER A 122 -3.38 -20.96 -9.92
N SER A 123 -2.79 -21.06 -8.73
CA SER A 123 -3.36 -21.70 -7.54
C SER A 123 -4.37 -20.83 -6.79
N THR A 124 -4.28 -19.50 -6.90
CA THR A 124 -5.12 -18.55 -6.19
C THR A 124 -6.01 -17.81 -7.19
N ALA A 125 -7.33 -18.01 -7.12
CA ALA A 125 -8.34 -17.31 -7.95
C ALA A 125 -7.89 -17.08 -9.40
N ARG A 126 -7.72 -18.18 -10.15
CA ARG A 126 -7.06 -18.26 -11.47
C ARG A 126 -7.47 -17.19 -12.47
N GLU A 127 -8.73 -16.77 -12.45
CA GLU A 127 -9.29 -15.79 -13.39
C GLU A 127 -8.84 -14.34 -13.11
N ASN A 128 -8.39 -14.03 -11.89
CA ASN A 128 -7.89 -12.70 -11.57
C ASN A 128 -6.38 -12.61 -11.79
N ARG A 129 -5.95 -11.73 -12.71
CA ARG A 129 -4.55 -11.35 -12.91
C ARG A 129 -4.40 -9.84 -12.79
N HIS A 130 -4.48 -9.37 -11.54
CA HIS A 130 -4.46 -7.95 -11.25
C HIS A 130 -3.12 -7.31 -11.57
N THR A 131 -3.17 -6.02 -11.94
CA THR A 131 -1.97 -5.26 -12.28
C THR A 131 -1.15 -4.95 -11.03
N VAL A 132 0.17 -5.07 -11.12
CA VAL A 132 1.11 -4.68 -10.05
C VAL A 132 2.05 -3.58 -10.57
N ILE A 133 2.17 -2.48 -9.82
CA ILE A 133 3.08 -1.36 -10.11
C ILE A 133 3.96 -1.11 -8.88
N PRO A 134 5.25 -1.48 -8.91
CA PRO A 134 6.18 -1.26 -7.80
C PRO A 134 6.82 0.14 -7.85
N GLY A 135 7.51 0.53 -6.79
CA GLY A 135 8.51 1.62 -6.84
C GLY A 135 7.97 3.04 -6.69
N VAL A 136 6.66 3.24 -6.47
CA VAL A 136 6.07 4.59 -6.37
C VAL A 136 6.33 5.15 -4.97
N MET A 137 7.15 6.21 -4.85
CA MET A 137 7.60 6.77 -3.55
C MET A 137 8.31 5.72 -2.67
N ARG A 138 9.17 4.91 -3.31
CA ARG A 138 9.90 3.81 -2.68
C ARG A 138 10.83 4.28 -1.56
N ARG A 139 11.56 5.39 -1.78
CA ARG A 139 12.54 5.87 -0.80
C ARG A 139 11.85 6.36 0.48
N GLU A 140 10.71 7.04 0.36
CA GLU A 140 9.89 7.47 1.49
C GLU A 140 9.40 6.27 2.32
N ALA A 141 8.89 5.22 1.65
CA ALA A 141 8.46 4.00 2.32
C ALA A 141 9.61 3.29 3.07
N ILE A 142 10.80 3.20 2.44
CA ILE A 142 12.02 2.65 3.07
C ILE A 142 12.40 3.48 4.29
N MET A 143 12.39 4.82 4.18
CA MET A 143 12.77 5.70 5.29
C MET A 143 11.83 5.57 6.48
N LEU A 144 10.51 5.48 6.25
CA LEU A 144 9.55 5.23 7.34
C LEU A 144 9.81 3.88 8.03
N LEU A 145 10.09 2.81 7.28
CA LEU A 145 10.48 1.52 7.87
C LEU A 145 11.78 1.63 8.68
N ARG A 146 12.78 2.37 8.19
CA ARG A 146 14.02 2.62 8.94
C ARG A 146 13.74 3.37 10.25
N TYR A 147 12.88 4.38 10.24
CA TYR A 147 12.45 5.09 11.46
C TYR A 147 11.81 4.12 12.46
N PHE A 148 10.92 3.25 11.99
CA PHE A 148 10.31 2.22 12.83
C PHE A 148 11.35 1.25 13.44
N TYR A 149 12.33 0.79 12.67
CA TYR A 149 13.32 -0.17 13.16
C TYR A 149 14.35 0.43 14.11
N VAL A 150 14.59 1.75 14.07
CA VAL A 150 15.45 2.47 15.02
C VAL A 150 14.74 2.73 16.33
N ARG A 151 13.41 2.94 16.33
CA ARG A 151 12.62 3.04 17.57
C ARG A 151 12.79 1.77 18.41
N GLU A 152 12.94 1.95 19.73
CA GLU A 152 12.93 0.83 20.67
C GLU A 152 11.51 0.28 20.79
N ASN A 153 11.38 -1.04 20.72
CA ASN A 153 10.10 -1.68 20.99
C ASN A 153 10.00 -1.89 22.50
N GLU A 154 9.42 -0.92 23.21
CA GLU A 154 9.20 -0.99 24.65
C GLU A 154 8.29 -2.16 25.06
N ARG A 155 7.52 -2.72 24.12
CA ARG A 155 6.62 -3.86 24.33
C ARG A 155 7.30 -5.22 24.12
N ALA A 156 8.58 -5.26 23.74
CA ALA A 156 9.29 -6.52 23.55
C ALA A 156 9.60 -7.17 24.92
N PRO A 157 9.34 -8.49 25.11
CA PRO A 157 9.60 -9.19 26.39
C PRO A 157 11.05 -9.09 26.89
N LYS A 158 11.99 -8.91 25.96
CA LYS A 158 13.39 -8.55 26.24
C LYS A 158 13.75 -7.38 25.34
N ALA A 159 13.90 -6.20 25.93
CA ALA A 159 14.44 -5.05 25.23
C ALA A 159 15.87 -5.38 24.73
N ARG A 160 16.04 -5.55 23.42
CA ARG A 160 17.38 -5.56 22.82
C ARG A 160 17.74 -4.10 22.61
N GLY A 161 18.69 -3.59 23.40
CA GLY A 161 19.17 -2.21 23.26
C GLY A 161 19.58 -1.95 21.82
N LYS A 162 18.96 -0.95 21.19
CA LYS A 162 19.25 -0.57 19.80
C LYS A 162 20.18 0.64 19.69
N MET A 163 20.79 1.06 20.81
CA MET A 163 21.64 2.26 20.95
C MET A 163 22.70 2.47 19.85
N ASN A 164 23.20 1.41 19.21
CA ASN A 164 24.23 1.52 18.17
C ASN A 164 23.71 1.53 16.73
N ARG A 165 22.39 1.48 16.49
CA ARG A 165 21.85 1.54 15.13
C ARG A 165 21.85 2.98 14.62
N ARG A 166 22.81 3.31 13.76
CA ARG A 166 22.79 4.56 12.99
C ARG A 166 21.71 4.46 11.91
N LEU A 167 20.88 5.49 11.84
CA LEU A 167 19.89 5.64 10.79
C LEU A 167 20.59 6.02 9.49
N ASP A 168 20.56 5.12 8.50
CA ASP A 168 21.05 5.40 7.16
C ASP A 168 19.99 6.19 6.37
N LYS A 169 20.37 7.39 5.91
CA LYS A 169 19.53 8.30 5.12
C LYS A 169 19.98 8.42 3.66
N GLU A 170 21.10 7.80 3.29
CA GLU A 170 21.80 8.06 2.03
C GLU A 170 21.75 6.87 1.09
N THR A 171 21.94 5.66 1.62
CA THR A 171 21.99 4.47 0.77
C THR A 171 20.60 3.84 0.64
N PHE A 172 20.26 3.38 -0.56
CA PHE A 172 19.05 2.62 -0.84
C PHE A 172 19.45 1.39 -1.64
N PRO A 173 18.92 0.18 -1.32
CA PRO A 173 19.25 -1.00 -2.09
C PRO A 173 18.80 -0.83 -3.55
N PRO A 174 19.44 -1.48 -4.53
CA PRO A 174 18.94 -1.50 -5.90
C PRO A 174 17.55 -2.15 -5.95
N ILE A 175 16.74 -1.75 -6.92
CA ILE A 175 15.42 -2.36 -7.16
C ILE A 175 15.51 -3.37 -8.31
N GLU A 176 15.25 -4.63 -8.01
CA GLU A 176 15.13 -5.70 -9.02
C GLU A 176 13.76 -5.62 -9.72
N TRP A 177 13.60 -4.64 -10.62
CA TRP A 177 12.33 -4.38 -11.32
C TRP A 177 11.75 -5.62 -12.03
N SER A 178 12.62 -6.47 -12.57
CA SER A 178 12.27 -7.71 -13.27
C SER A 178 11.52 -8.71 -12.39
N ASN A 179 11.59 -8.59 -11.06
CA ASN A 179 10.80 -9.41 -10.15
C ASN A 179 9.30 -9.08 -10.21
N TYR A 180 8.95 -7.87 -10.64
CA TYR A 180 7.59 -7.35 -10.58
C TYR A 180 6.97 -7.15 -11.98
N VAL A 181 7.74 -6.55 -12.89
CA VAL A 181 7.24 -6.05 -14.19
C VAL A 181 8.16 -6.41 -15.35
N SER A 182 7.58 -6.63 -16.54
CA SER A 182 8.32 -6.72 -17.80
C SER A 182 8.77 -5.34 -18.29
N LYS A 183 9.65 -5.30 -19.31
CA LYS A 183 10.06 -4.04 -19.95
C LYS A 183 8.87 -3.30 -20.56
N GLU A 184 7.95 -4.02 -21.18
CA GLU A 184 6.73 -3.47 -21.79
C GLU A 184 5.77 -2.91 -20.72
N GLU A 185 5.61 -3.62 -19.60
CA GLU A 185 4.85 -3.16 -18.45
C GLU A 185 5.48 -1.89 -17.85
N PHE A 186 6.79 -1.89 -17.65
CA PHE A 186 7.53 -0.74 -17.13
C PHE A 186 7.33 0.51 -18.01
N VAL A 187 7.54 0.39 -19.32
CA VAL A 187 7.36 1.50 -20.27
C VAL A 187 5.90 1.97 -20.28
N ARG A 188 4.93 1.07 -20.14
CA ARG A 188 3.51 1.43 -20.03
C ARG A 188 3.20 2.24 -18.78
N TYR A 189 3.85 1.96 -17.65
CA TYR A 189 3.56 2.62 -16.39
C TYR A 189 4.33 3.93 -16.20
N PHE A 190 5.59 3.98 -16.61
CA PHE A 190 6.52 5.08 -16.32
C PHE A 190 6.94 5.88 -17.56
N GLY A 191 6.68 5.37 -18.77
CA GLY A 191 7.11 5.98 -20.02
C GLY A 191 8.50 5.52 -20.47
N SER A 192 8.78 5.67 -21.76
CA SER A 192 10.05 5.24 -22.38
C SER A 192 11.25 6.06 -21.92
N SER A 193 11.06 7.32 -21.52
CA SER A 193 12.13 8.18 -20.98
C SER A 193 12.71 7.64 -19.67
N MET A 194 11.92 6.85 -18.92
CA MET A 194 12.32 6.29 -17.63
C MET A 194 13.01 4.92 -17.75
N LEU A 195 13.20 4.40 -18.97
CA LEU A 195 13.67 3.03 -19.18
C LEU A 195 15.06 2.75 -18.60
N HIS A 196 15.92 3.76 -18.52
CA HIS A 196 17.24 3.63 -17.90
C HIS A 196 17.15 3.15 -16.43
N HIS A 197 16.13 3.56 -15.68
CA HIS A 197 15.93 3.08 -14.30
C HIS A 197 15.68 1.57 -14.20
N LEU A 198 15.05 0.97 -15.22
CA LEU A 198 14.85 -0.47 -15.31
C LEU A 198 16.20 -1.19 -15.47
N GLU A 199 17.05 -0.66 -16.34
CA GLU A 199 18.34 -1.25 -16.73
C GLU A 199 19.41 -1.04 -15.64
N ASP A 200 19.44 0.15 -15.03
CA ASP A 200 20.38 0.55 -13.99
C ASP A 200 19.92 0.16 -12.57
N LYS A 201 18.70 -0.38 -12.43
CA LYS A 201 18.10 -0.81 -11.15
C LYS A 201 17.96 0.32 -10.12
N THR A 202 17.68 1.53 -10.60
CA THR A 202 17.51 2.74 -9.78
C THR A 202 16.05 3.08 -9.53
N ASP A 203 15.81 3.94 -8.54
CA ASP A 203 14.47 4.46 -8.23
C ASP A 203 14.01 5.47 -9.30
N ILE A 204 12.71 5.51 -9.60
CA ILE A 204 12.13 6.56 -10.47
C ILE A 204 12.32 7.96 -9.89
N HIS A 205 12.34 8.07 -8.57
CA HIS A 205 12.61 9.31 -7.85
C HIS A 205 13.76 9.10 -6.87
N GLU A 206 14.87 9.80 -7.11
CA GLU A 206 16.09 9.65 -6.33
C GLU A 206 16.12 10.57 -5.09
N SER A 207 15.40 11.70 -5.12
CA SER A 207 15.28 12.55 -3.93
C SER A 207 14.21 12.03 -2.97
N VAL A 208 14.49 12.02 -1.68
CA VAL A 208 13.49 11.80 -0.63
C VAL A 208 12.71 13.08 -0.36
N ASP A 209 11.38 13.02 -0.36
CA ASP A 209 10.50 14.08 0.16
C ASP A 209 10.55 14.07 1.70
N TRP A 210 11.56 14.74 2.28
CA TRP A 210 11.76 14.80 3.73
C TRP A 210 10.61 15.47 4.47
N GLU A 211 10.04 16.53 3.89
CA GLU A 211 8.89 17.23 4.47
C GLU A 211 7.72 16.25 4.64
N LEU A 212 7.47 15.40 3.63
CA LEU A 212 6.41 14.40 3.69
C LEU A 212 6.61 13.32 4.77
N ILE A 213 7.85 12.89 5.05
CA ILE A 213 8.08 11.78 6.00
C ILE A 213 8.45 12.25 7.42
N ASP A 214 8.75 13.53 7.61
CA ASP A 214 9.10 14.12 8.91
C ASP A 214 7.98 15.01 9.49
N SER A 215 6.98 15.38 8.70
CA SER A 215 5.78 16.10 9.19
C SER A 215 4.83 15.21 10.00
N ASN A 216 3.98 15.84 10.82
CA ASN A 216 2.87 15.21 11.52
C ASN A 216 1.58 15.28 10.67
N TYR A 217 0.75 14.24 10.74
CA TYR A 217 -0.53 14.14 10.02
C TYR A 217 -1.69 13.68 10.91
N ASP A 218 -1.86 14.24 12.11
CA ASP A 218 -2.90 13.82 13.06
C ASP A 218 -4.34 13.94 12.50
N GLY A 219 -4.57 14.85 11.54
CA GLY A 219 -5.86 15.03 10.86
C GLY A 219 -6.15 14.03 9.72
N ILE A 220 -5.20 13.17 9.33
CA ILE A 220 -5.33 12.33 8.12
C ILE A 220 -6.52 11.36 8.19
N LEU A 221 -6.85 10.86 9.38
CA LEU A 221 -7.98 9.96 9.56
C LEU A 221 -9.32 10.66 9.30
N GLU A 222 -9.46 11.92 9.74
CA GLU A 222 -10.66 12.72 9.51
C GLU A 222 -10.82 13.06 8.01
N GLU A 223 -9.72 13.42 7.34
CA GLU A 223 -9.68 13.66 5.89
C GLU A 223 -10.13 12.42 5.10
N LEU A 224 -9.60 11.25 5.45
CA LEU A 224 -9.92 9.99 4.78
C LEU A 224 -11.34 9.50 5.07
N GLU A 225 -11.83 9.69 6.30
CA GLU A 225 -13.20 9.36 6.65
C GLU A 225 -14.19 10.25 5.89
N SER A 226 -13.90 11.56 5.77
CA SER A 226 -14.70 12.50 4.98
C SER A 226 -14.76 12.08 3.51
N ALA A 227 -13.62 11.73 2.90
CA ALA A 227 -13.56 11.24 1.52
C ALA A 227 -14.37 9.96 1.32
N ARG A 228 -14.34 9.04 2.29
CA ARG A 228 -15.10 7.79 2.26
C ARG A 228 -16.61 8.04 2.31
N GLN A 229 -17.06 8.94 3.20
CA GLN A 229 -18.48 9.30 3.29
C GLN A 229 -18.99 10.01 2.03
N GLU A 230 -18.18 10.87 1.42
CA GLU A 230 -18.49 11.51 0.12
C GLU A 230 -18.78 10.43 -0.94
N PHE A 231 -17.92 9.41 -1.03
CA PHE A 231 -18.09 8.31 -1.98
C PHE A 231 -19.38 7.50 -1.72
N LYS A 232 -19.68 7.18 -0.45
CA LYS A 232 -20.92 6.48 -0.06
C LYS A 232 -22.17 7.23 -0.52
N LEU A 233 -22.21 8.55 -0.32
CA LEU A 233 -23.32 9.40 -0.74
C LEU A 233 -23.48 9.42 -2.27
N HIS A 234 -22.37 9.43 -3.02
CA HIS A 234 -22.40 9.37 -4.48
C HIS A 234 -22.98 8.05 -4.99
N GLN A 235 -22.63 6.91 -4.38
CA GLN A 235 -23.18 5.60 -4.75
C GLN A 235 -24.68 5.50 -4.47
N HIS A 236 -25.14 5.94 -3.29
CA HIS A 236 -26.57 5.98 -2.96
C HIS A 236 -27.38 6.82 -3.96
N LYS A 237 -26.85 7.97 -4.40
CA LYS A 237 -27.49 8.81 -5.42
C LYS A 237 -27.58 8.10 -6.78
N LYS A 238 -26.55 7.35 -7.17
CA LYS A 238 -26.51 6.59 -8.44
C LYS A 238 -27.51 5.42 -8.42
N LEU A 239 -27.55 4.65 -7.34
CA LEU A 239 -28.54 3.59 -7.12
C LEU A 239 -29.98 4.12 -7.18
N LYS A 240 -30.28 5.24 -6.52
CA LYS A 240 -31.63 5.87 -6.59
C LYS A 240 -32.02 6.37 -7.98
N LYS A 241 -31.06 6.73 -8.84
CA LYS A 241 -31.32 7.13 -10.23
C LYS A 241 -31.57 5.95 -11.18
N LEU A 242 -31.11 4.75 -10.83
CA LEU A 242 -31.33 3.52 -11.61
C LEU A 242 -32.69 2.86 -11.33
N VAL A 243 -33.39 3.28 -10.27
CA VAL A 243 -34.68 2.74 -9.82
C VAL A 243 -35.85 3.70 -10.12
N LYS A 244 -35.59 4.81 -10.81
CA LYS A 244 -36.61 5.74 -11.33
C LYS A 244 -36.59 5.73 -12.84
#